data_AF-A0AA96PGT4-F1
#
_entry.id   AF-A0AA96PGT4-F1
#
_cell.length_a   1.000
_cell.length_b   1.000
_cell.length_c   1.000
_cell.angle_alpha   90.00
_cell.angle_beta   90.00
_cell.angle_gamma   90.00
#
_symmetry.space_group_name_H-M   'P 1'
#
loop_
_entity.id
_entity.type
_entity.pdbx_description
1 polymer ?
#
loop_
_entity_poly.entity_id
_entity_poly.type
_entity_poly.pdbx_seq_one_letter_code
_entity_poly.pdbx_strand_id
1 'polypeptide(L)'
;MPPDQSPETRRRRFRTIPIRMLVPNMITLLAICAGLTAIRLSTEGRMELAVAAIVFAAVLDGVDGRVARMIKGQSKFGAELDSLADFVNFGVAPGLILYFWQLHDLSNAGWIAAMVFAIAGSLRLARFNATMDDPDKPAFAANFFTGMPAPLGALTVMLPIYLGFLGMPMPPAILTTLYTLLVGFLMVSRLPVFSGKAVNMRVPRELVLPVFVGVVLFIALLIGYPWHILSALSIMYLLSLPLGWKSYRDQERALAAQSVVPVDPAAPHASTPYTPGAPEIAPDDRPARLN
;
A
#
# COMPACT_ATOMS: atom_id res chain seq x y z
N MET A 1 28.17 48.33 -35.91
CA MET A 1 26.82 47.75 -36.07
C MET A 1 26.93 46.28 -35.70
N PRO A 2 26.55 45.86 -34.48
CA PRO A 2 26.51 44.44 -34.14
C PRO A 2 25.19 43.83 -34.69
N PRO A 3 25.23 42.64 -35.30
CA PRO A 3 24.02 41.98 -35.78
C PRO A 3 23.19 41.43 -34.63
N ASP A 4 21.89 41.64 -34.77
CA ASP A 4 20.76 41.18 -33.95
C ASP A 4 20.81 39.66 -33.68
N GLN A 5 20.90 39.26 -32.42
CA GLN A 5 20.74 37.88 -31.97
C GLN A 5 19.34 37.70 -31.39
N SER A 6 18.37 37.42 -32.25
CA SER A 6 17.06 36.94 -31.80
C SER A 6 17.21 35.50 -31.27
N PRO A 7 16.70 35.17 -30.08
CA PRO A 7 16.82 33.83 -29.51
C PRO A 7 15.87 32.88 -30.26
N GLU A 8 16.44 31.92 -30.99
CA GLU A 8 15.69 30.83 -31.60
C GLU A 8 14.81 30.14 -30.54
N THR A 9 13.50 30.15 -30.78
CA THR A 9 12.52 29.43 -29.97
C THR A 9 12.79 27.93 -30.11
N ARG A 10 13.53 27.38 -29.15
CA ARG A 10 13.83 25.95 -29.02
C ARG A 10 12.52 25.15 -28.97
N ARG A 11 12.02 24.71 -30.13
CA ARG A 11 10.88 23.78 -30.27
C ARG A 11 11.11 22.61 -29.33
N ARG A 12 10.27 22.48 -28.30
CA ARG A 12 10.27 21.32 -27.38
C ARG A 12 9.98 20.08 -28.22
N ARG A 13 11.02 19.37 -28.67
CA ARG A 13 10.88 18.04 -29.28
C ARG A 13 10.06 17.19 -28.31
N PHE A 14 8.94 16.65 -28.77
CA PHE A 14 8.17 15.66 -28.04
C PHE A 14 9.13 14.54 -27.65
N ARG A 15 9.51 14.51 -26.37
CA ARG A 15 10.41 13.51 -25.82
C ARG A 15 9.63 12.20 -25.87
N THR A 16 10.05 11.27 -26.72
CA THR A 16 9.41 9.97 -26.84
C THR A 16 9.49 9.27 -25.49
N ILE A 17 8.34 9.02 -24.88
CA ILE A 17 8.25 8.31 -23.61
C ILE A 17 8.46 6.82 -23.94
N PRO A 18 9.43 6.14 -23.29
CA PRO A 18 9.70 4.74 -23.59
C PRO A 18 8.51 3.87 -23.16
N ILE A 19 8.10 2.91 -24.02
CA ILE A 19 6.91 2.05 -23.83
C ILE A 19 6.88 1.36 -22.46
N ARG A 20 8.06 1.02 -21.91
CA ARG A 20 8.20 0.45 -20.55
C ARG A 20 7.64 1.31 -19.41
N MET A 21 7.51 2.62 -19.61
CA MET A 21 6.87 3.54 -18.65
C MET A 21 5.36 3.68 -18.90
N LEU A 22 4.86 3.26 -20.06
CA LEU A 22 3.45 3.33 -20.43
C LEU A 22 2.67 2.11 -19.95
N VAL A 23 3.28 0.91 -19.96
CA VAL A 23 2.62 -0.34 -19.59
C VAL A 23 2.04 -0.31 -18.17
N PRO A 24 2.79 0.08 -17.11
CA PRO A 24 2.21 0.15 -15.76
C PRO A 24 1.05 1.14 -15.69
N ASN A 25 1.22 2.34 -16.25
CA ASN A 25 0.18 3.37 -16.25
C ASN A 25 -1.11 2.92 -16.96
N MET A 26 -1.01 2.13 -18.04
CA MET A 26 -2.18 1.56 -18.71
C MET A 26 -2.92 0.57 -17.81
N ILE A 27 -2.20 -0.25 -17.04
CA ILE A 27 -2.82 -1.19 -16.10
C ILE A 27 -3.51 -0.40 -14.97
N THR A 28 -2.88 0.66 -14.44
CA THR A 28 -3.49 1.53 -13.44
C THR A 28 -4.76 2.21 -13.96
N LEU A 29 -4.75 2.68 -15.22
CA LEU A 29 -5.95 3.23 -15.87
C LEU A 29 -7.06 2.17 -16.01
N LEU A 30 -6.72 0.94 -16.36
CA LEU A 30 -7.69 -0.17 -16.40
C LEU A 30 -8.27 -0.46 -15.02
N ALA A 31 -7.45 -0.37 -13.96
CA ALA A 31 -7.93 -0.51 -12.58
C ALA A 31 -8.93 0.59 -12.23
N ILE A 32 -8.65 1.85 -12.56
CA ILE A 32 -9.60 2.98 -12.38
C ILE A 32 -10.90 2.71 -13.15
N CYS A 33 -10.82 2.28 -14.41
CA CYS A 33 -11.99 1.95 -15.21
C CYS A 33 -12.83 0.84 -14.57
N ALA A 34 -12.19 -0.18 -13.97
CA ALA A 34 -12.86 -1.23 -13.24
C ALA A 34 -13.58 -0.70 -11.99
N GLY A 35 -12.94 0.17 -11.19
CA GLY A 35 -13.58 0.79 -10.02
C GLY A 35 -14.76 1.70 -10.37
N LEU A 36 -14.64 2.51 -11.42
CA LEU A 36 -15.74 3.33 -11.93
C LEU A 36 -16.90 2.47 -12.46
N THR A 37 -16.57 1.35 -13.10
CA THR A 37 -17.56 0.38 -13.57
C THR A 37 -18.24 -0.33 -12.39
N ALA A 38 -17.52 -0.61 -11.30
CA ALA A 38 -18.12 -1.14 -10.07
C ALA A 38 -19.18 -0.20 -9.49
N ILE A 39 -18.90 1.11 -9.46
CA ILE A 39 -19.88 2.13 -9.05
C ILE A 39 -21.10 2.08 -9.96
N ARG A 40 -20.90 2.10 -11.30
CA ARG A 40 -22.01 2.00 -12.26
C ARG A 40 -22.85 0.73 -12.04
N LEU A 41 -22.22 -0.43 -11.89
CA LEU A 41 -22.92 -1.71 -11.67
C LEU A 41 -23.71 -1.73 -10.36
N SER A 42 -23.21 -1.08 -9.31
CA SER A 42 -23.93 -0.95 -8.04
C SER A 42 -25.20 -0.12 -8.18
N THR A 43 -25.18 0.95 -9.00
CA THR A 43 -26.38 1.75 -9.29
C THR A 43 -27.43 0.97 -10.09
N GLU A 44 -27.00 -0.03 -10.87
CA GLU A 44 -27.89 -0.92 -11.63
C GLU A 44 -28.42 -2.09 -10.80
N GLY A 45 -28.10 -2.15 -9.49
CA GLY A 45 -28.46 -3.26 -8.60
C GLY A 45 -27.65 -4.54 -8.84
N ARG A 46 -26.67 -4.53 -9.75
CA ARG A 46 -25.80 -5.67 -10.08
C ARG A 46 -24.65 -5.79 -9.09
N MET A 47 -24.98 -5.99 -7.81
CA MET A 47 -24.04 -5.94 -6.69
C MET A 47 -22.95 -7.01 -6.78
N GLU A 48 -23.27 -8.20 -7.29
CA GLU A 48 -22.28 -9.26 -7.48
C GLU A 48 -21.16 -8.85 -8.43
N LEU A 49 -21.53 -8.26 -9.57
CA LEU A 49 -20.57 -7.76 -10.57
C LEU A 49 -19.83 -6.52 -10.06
N ALA A 50 -20.48 -5.67 -9.26
CA ALA A 50 -19.84 -4.52 -8.65
C ALA A 50 -18.71 -4.96 -7.71
N VAL A 51 -18.97 -5.92 -6.82
CA VAL A 51 -17.92 -6.49 -5.95
C VAL A 51 -16.83 -7.14 -6.77
N ALA A 52 -17.18 -7.96 -7.78
CA ALA A 52 -16.21 -8.61 -8.64
C ALA A 52 -15.29 -7.60 -9.35
N ALA A 53 -15.82 -6.46 -9.79
CA ALA A 53 -15.05 -5.39 -10.40
C ALA A 53 -14.06 -4.72 -9.42
N ILE A 54 -14.41 -4.57 -8.13
CA ILE A 54 -13.47 -4.09 -7.10
C ILE A 54 -12.36 -5.11 -6.84
N VAL A 55 -12.70 -6.40 -6.74
CA VAL A 55 -11.71 -7.47 -6.58
C VAL A 55 -10.76 -7.50 -7.78
N PHE A 56 -11.31 -7.35 -8.99
CA PHE A 56 -10.52 -7.26 -10.21
C PHE A 56 -9.60 -6.02 -10.22
N ALA A 57 -10.09 -4.85 -9.80
CA ALA A 57 -9.26 -3.65 -9.64
C ALA A 57 -8.12 -3.88 -8.64
N ALA A 58 -8.37 -4.57 -7.51
CA ALA A 58 -7.33 -4.95 -6.54
C ALA A 58 -6.26 -5.88 -7.12
N VAL A 59 -6.64 -6.78 -8.02
CA VAL A 59 -5.68 -7.64 -8.71
C VAL A 59 -4.82 -6.83 -9.68
N LEU A 60 -5.42 -5.92 -10.46
CA LEU A 60 -4.69 -5.07 -11.41
C LEU A 60 -3.68 -4.14 -10.71
N ASP A 61 -4.08 -3.51 -9.61
CA ASP A 61 -3.25 -2.67 -8.73
C ASP A 61 -2.09 -3.46 -8.08
N GLY A 62 -2.35 -4.73 -7.75
CA GLY A 62 -1.30 -5.63 -7.29
C GLY A 62 -0.29 -6.01 -8.39
N VAL A 63 -0.70 -5.96 -9.66
CA VAL A 63 0.10 -6.37 -10.83
C VAL A 63 0.92 -5.19 -11.34
N ASP A 64 0.33 -4.01 -11.54
CA ASP A 64 1.05 -2.84 -12.06
C ASP A 64 2.19 -2.37 -11.13
N GLY A 65 1.97 -2.37 -9.81
CA GLY A 65 2.98 -2.02 -8.82
C GLY A 65 4.16 -3.00 -8.79
N ARG A 66 3.94 -4.27 -9.18
CA ARG A 66 5.03 -5.26 -9.37
C ARG A 66 5.71 -5.09 -10.72
N VAL A 67 4.95 -4.92 -11.80
CA VAL A 67 5.46 -4.73 -13.17
C VAL A 67 6.32 -3.46 -13.25
N ALA A 68 5.89 -2.35 -12.64
CA ALA A 68 6.64 -1.09 -12.58
C ALA A 68 8.02 -1.26 -11.93
N ARG A 69 8.09 -2.07 -10.86
CA ARG A 69 9.35 -2.37 -10.14
C ARG A 69 10.26 -3.28 -10.96
N MET A 70 9.72 -4.33 -11.59
CA MET A 70 10.50 -5.29 -12.38
C MET A 70 11.17 -4.64 -13.60
N ILE A 71 10.48 -3.72 -14.27
CA ILE A 71 10.97 -3.11 -15.51
C ILE A 71 11.74 -1.81 -15.24
N LYS A 72 11.98 -1.46 -13.95
CA LYS A 72 12.53 -0.15 -13.53
C LYS A 72 11.80 1.03 -14.20
N GLY A 73 10.49 0.84 -14.41
CA GLY A 73 9.59 1.76 -15.11
C GLY A 73 8.90 2.75 -14.18
N GLN A 74 9.35 2.87 -12.94
CA GLN A 74 8.75 3.79 -11.97
C GLN A 74 8.92 5.24 -12.45
N SER A 75 7.79 5.95 -12.56
CA SER A 75 7.74 7.36 -12.90
C SER A 75 6.99 8.11 -11.81
N LYS A 76 7.34 9.38 -11.55
CA LYS A 76 6.62 10.21 -10.58
C LYS A 76 5.14 10.31 -10.94
N PHE A 77 4.83 10.49 -12.23
CA PHE A 77 3.46 10.51 -12.71
C PHE A 77 2.71 9.21 -12.44
N GLY A 78 3.34 8.06 -12.70
CA GLY A 78 2.73 6.75 -12.42
C GLY A 78 2.47 6.52 -10.93
N ALA A 79 3.35 6.96 -10.05
CA ALA A 79 3.15 6.86 -8.60
C ALA A 79 1.98 7.73 -8.09
N GLU A 80 1.80 8.93 -8.65
CA GLU A 80 0.62 9.76 -8.35
C GLU A 80 -0.66 9.15 -8.92
N LEU A 81 -0.60 8.58 -10.13
CA LEU A 81 -1.73 7.91 -10.76
C LEU A 81 -2.18 6.66 -9.98
N ASP A 82 -1.22 5.86 -9.50
CA ASP A 82 -1.41 4.70 -8.62
C ASP A 82 -2.15 5.12 -7.33
N SER A 83 -1.69 6.19 -6.68
CA SER A 83 -2.32 6.73 -5.47
C SER A 83 -3.75 7.24 -5.71
N LEU A 84 -4.01 7.86 -6.86
CA LEU A 84 -5.36 8.28 -7.25
C LEU A 84 -6.26 7.08 -7.58
N ALA A 85 -5.71 6.04 -8.22
CA ALA A 85 -6.42 4.80 -8.50
C ALA A 85 -6.82 4.07 -7.22
N ASP A 86 -5.87 3.94 -6.30
CA ASP A 86 -6.08 3.42 -4.95
C ASP A 86 -7.24 4.12 -4.23
N PHE A 87 -7.27 5.46 -4.29
CA PHE A 87 -8.31 6.25 -3.66
C PHE A 87 -9.70 5.99 -4.27
N VAL A 88 -9.80 5.99 -5.61
CA VAL A 88 -11.07 5.75 -6.31
C VAL A 88 -11.56 4.32 -6.08
N ASN A 89 -10.67 3.33 -6.25
CA ASN A 89 -11.03 1.92 -6.25
C ASN A 89 -11.27 1.37 -4.84
N PHE A 90 -10.55 1.84 -3.83
CA PHE A 90 -10.62 1.28 -2.48
C PHE A 90 -11.22 2.23 -1.43
N GLY A 91 -11.27 3.53 -1.71
CA GLY A 91 -11.95 4.51 -0.86
C GLY A 91 -13.36 4.80 -1.34
N VAL A 92 -13.48 5.36 -2.54
CA VAL A 92 -14.76 5.89 -3.06
C VAL A 92 -15.71 4.77 -3.47
N ALA A 93 -15.25 3.86 -4.33
CA ALA A 93 -16.13 2.86 -4.92
C ALA A 93 -16.78 1.93 -3.88
N PRO A 94 -16.07 1.35 -2.89
CA PRO A 94 -16.69 0.50 -1.87
C PRO A 94 -17.68 1.26 -0.99
N GLY A 95 -17.39 2.53 -0.67
CA GLY A 95 -18.31 3.38 0.09
C GLY A 95 -19.63 3.62 -0.66
N LEU A 96 -19.56 3.89 -1.97
CA LEU A 96 -20.75 4.05 -2.81
C LEU A 96 -21.50 2.74 -3.02
N ILE A 97 -20.80 1.61 -3.21
CA ILE A 97 -21.43 0.29 -3.32
C ILE A 97 -22.27 0.00 -2.07
N LEU A 98 -21.74 0.28 -0.87
CA LEU A 98 -22.49 0.11 0.39
C LEU A 98 -23.70 1.06 0.49
N TYR A 99 -23.53 2.31 0.04
CA TYR A 99 -24.63 3.27 -0.04
C TYR A 99 -25.80 2.73 -0.87
N PHE A 100 -25.53 2.30 -2.10
CA PHE A 100 -26.56 1.75 -2.98
C PHE A 100 -27.10 0.41 -2.51
N TRP A 101 -26.30 -0.39 -1.79
CA TRP A 101 -26.75 -1.68 -1.29
C TRP A 101 -27.75 -1.57 -0.14
N GLN A 102 -27.45 -0.77 0.89
CA GLN A 102 -28.28 -0.72 2.10
C GLN A 102 -28.22 0.62 2.84
N LEU A 103 -27.12 1.37 2.75
CA LEU A 103 -26.96 2.61 3.52
C LEU A 103 -27.97 3.71 3.08
N HIS A 104 -28.50 3.65 1.86
CA HIS A 104 -29.54 4.58 1.40
C HIS A 104 -30.82 4.52 2.24
N ASP A 105 -31.10 3.42 2.94
CA ASP A 105 -32.25 3.29 3.86
C ASP A 105 -32.20 4.33 5.00
N LEU A 106 -30.99 4.79 5.37
CA LEU A 106 -30.75 5.81 6.37
C LEU A 106 -30.61 7.22 5.79
N SER A 107 -30.86 7.40 4.48
CA SER A 107 -30.76 8.68 3.77
C SER A 107 -29.45 9.42 4.09
N ASN A 108 -29.53 10.55 4.80
CA ASN A 108 -28.37 11.39 5.12
C ASN A 108 -27.34 10.70 6.02
N ALA A 109 -27.77 9.88 6.98
CA ALA A 109 -26.83 9.23 7.89
C ALA A 109 -25.99 8.16 7.16
N GLY A 110 -26.60 7.41 6.26
CA GLY A 110 -25.89 6.45 5.40
C GLY A 110 -24.94 7.15 4.42
N TRP A 111 -25.38 8.28 3.83
CA TRP A 111 -24.51 9.08 2.97
C TRP A 111 -23.27 9.61 3.71
N ILE A 112 -23.46 10.12 4.92
CA ILE A 112 -22.35 10.60 5.77
C ILE A 112 -21.37 9.45 6.06
N ALA A 113 -21.86 8.24 6.38
CA ALA A 113 -20.98 7.12 6.64
C ALA A 113 -20.15 6.70 5.42
N ALA A 114 -20.75 6.65 4.23
CA ALA A 114 -20.04 6.39 2.98
C ALA A 114 -18.97 7.47 2.70
N MET A 115 -19.29 8.74 2.93
CA MET A 115 -18.37 9.85 2.75
C MET A 115 -17.21 9.82 3.75
N VAL A 116 -17.49 9.51 5.02
CA VAL A 116 -16.46 9.34 6.06
C VAL A 116 -15.52 8.20 5.70
N PHE A 117 -16.05 7.07 5.21
CA PHE A 117 -15.22 5.95 4.74
C PHE A 117 -14.30 6.35 3.57
N ALA A 118 -14.82 7.05 2.56
CA ALA A 118 -14.02 7.51 1.44
C ALA A 118 -12.90 8.48 1.87
N ILE A 119 -13.22 9.45 2.73
CA ILE A 119 -12.25 10.42 3.28
C ILE A 119 -11.22 9.70 4.16
N ALA A 120 -11.64 8.72 4.97
CA ALA A 120 -10.73 7.90 5.75
C ALA A 120 -9.70 7.17 4.86
N GLY A 121 -10.15 6.62 3.73
CA GLY A 121 -9.28 6.01 2.72
C GLY A 121 -8.26 7.00 2.14
N SER A 122 -8.69 8.21 1.76
CA SER A 122 -7.79 9.23 1.20
C SER A 122 -6.75 9.72 2.19
N LEU A 123 -7.15 9.98 3.44
CA LEU A 123 -6.22 10.43 4.49
C LEU A 123 -5.19 9.35 4.82
N ARG A 124 -5.60 8.07 4.80
CA ARG A 124 -4.68 6.93 4.97
C ARG A 124 -3.64 6.89 3.85
N LEU A 125 -4.07 7.06 2.59
CA LEU A 125 -3.16 7.07 1.43
C LEU A 125 -2.21 8.27 1.46
N ALA A 126 -2.74 9.47 1.73
CA ALA A 126 -1.94 10.69 1.85
C ALA A 126 -0.85 10.54 2.93
N ARG A 127 -1.20 9.95 4.09
CA ARG A 127 -0.23 9.67 5.15
C ARG A 127 0.80 8.62 4.73
N PHE A 128 0.37 7.54 4.08
CA PHE A 128 1.28 6.50 3.60
C PHE A 128 2.30 7.09 2.61
N ASN A 129 1.84 7.90 1.66
CA ASN A 129 2.68 8.58 0.68
C ASN A 129 3.63 9.59 1.34
N ALA A 130 3.14 10.40 2.30
CA ALA A 130 3.96 11.37 3.02
C ALA A 130 5.03 10.74 3.92
N THR A 131 4.78 9.53 4.43
CA THR A 131 5.74 8.81 5.30
C THR A 131 6.59 7.79 4.52
N MET A 132 6.48 7.73 3.20
CA MET A 132 7.15 6.69 2.39
C MET A 132 8.68 6.87 2.38
N ASP A 133 9.15 8.11 2.45
CA ASP A 133 10.57 8.51 2.35
C ASP A 133 11.23 8.86 3.70
N ASP A 134 10.59 8.53 4.83
CA ASP A 134 11.08 8.89 6.17
C ASP A 134 12.28 8.00 6.60
N PRO A 135 13.51 8.55 6.74
CA PRO A 135 14.72 7.80 7.06
C PRO A 135 14.77 7.29 8.52
N ASP A 136 13.97 7.85 9.42
CA ASP A 136 14.03 7.59 10.87
C ASP A 136 13.10 6.45 11.33
N LYS A 137 12.54 5.67 10.40
CA LYS A 137 11.70 4.52 10.78
C LYS A 137 12.54 3.40 11.39
N PRO A 138 12.20 2.93 12.61
CA PRO A 138 12.85 1.76 13.20
C PRO A 138 12.73 0.53 12.29
N ALA A 139 13.77 -0.30 12.21
CA ALA A 139 13.77 -1.51 11.36
C ALA A 139 12.60 -2.48 11.66
N PHE A 140 12.07 -2.49 12.90
CA PHE A 140 10.88 -3.27 13.25
C PHE A 140 9.57 -2.65 12.73
N ALA A 141 9.50 -1.32 12.57
CA ALA A 141 8.33 -0.62 12.03
C ALA A 141 8.15 -0.85 10.52
N ALA A 142 9.16 -1.35 9.82
CA ALA A 142 9.01 -1.84 8.44
C ALA A 142 8.12 -3.11 8.35
N ASN A 143 8.01 -3.86 9.45
CA ASN A 143 7.25 -5.11 9.55
C ASN A 143 5.77 -4.91 9.92
N PHE A 144 5.36 -3.67 10.22
CA PHE A 144 3.98 -3.33 10.56
C PHE A 144 3.49 -2.18 9.68
N PHE A 145 2.33 -2.34 9.05
CA PHE A 145 1.65 -1.23 8.42
C PHE A 145 0.99 -0.39 9.50
N THR A 146 1.19 0.92 9.47
CA THR A 146 0.40 1.83 10.31
C THR A 146 -0.97 2.04 9.68
N GLY A 147 -1.99 1.40 10.23
CA GLY A 147 -3.36 1.41 9.71
C GLY A 147 -3.64 0.29 8.70
N MET A 148 -4.92 0.06 8.46
CA MET A 148 -5.42 -0.94 7.52
C MET A 148 -5.04 -0.57 6.06
N PRO A 149 -4.42 -1.47 5.28
CA PRO A 149 -4.16 -1.25 3.86
C PRO A 149 -5.44 -0.94 3.09
N ALA A 150 -5.40 0.01 2.14
CA ALA A 150 -6.59 0.45 1.40
C ALA A 150 -7.33 -0.70 0.70
N PRO A 151 -6.67 -1.62 -0.03
CA PRO A 151 -7.36 -2.77 -0.64
C PRO A 151 -8.04 -3.69 0.40
N LEU A 152 -7.40 -3.92 1.54
CA LEU A 152 -7.98 -4.74 2.61
C LEU A 152 -9.15 -4.01 3.28
N GLY A 153 -9.05 -2.70 3.44
CA GLY A 153 -10.12 -1.77 3.85
C GLY A 153 -11.37 -1.96 3.02
N ALA A 154 -11.22 -1.87 1.71
CA ALA A 154 -12.29 -2.09 0.73
C ALA A 154 -12.93 -3.47 0.84
N LEU A 155 -12.13 -4.54 0.90
CA LEU A 155 -12.65 -5.91 1.02
C LEU A 155 -13.40 -6.14 2.35
N THR A 156 -12.90 -5.55 3.44
CA THR A 156 -13.47 -5.77 4.76
C THR A 156 -14.74 -4.96 4.97
N VAL A 157 -14.82 -3.72 4.46
CA VAL A 157 -16.03 -2.91 4.59
C VAL A 157 -17.22 -3.55 3.86
N MET A 158 -16.96 -4.29 2.78
CA MET A 158 -17.98 -5.00 2.00
C MET A 158 -18.43 -6.34 2.62
N LEU A 159 -17.89 -6.75 3.78
CA LEU A 159 -18.28 -8.00 4.46
C LEU A 159 -19.80 -8.20 4.61
N PRO A 160 -20.62 -7.20 4.98
CA PRO A 160 -22.07 -7.36 5.08
C PRO A 160 -22.73 -7.80 3.77
N ILE A 161 -22.19 -7.34 2.63
CA ILE A 161 -22.67 -7.72 1.29
C ILE A 161 -22.41 -9.20 1.04
N TYR A 162 -21.19 -9.67 1.36
CA TYR A 162 -20.80 -11.07 1.14
C TYR A 162 -21.65 -12.02 1.99
N LEU A 163 -21.90 -11.65 3.25
CA LEU A 163 -22.78 -12.41 4.13
C LEU A 163 -24.22 -12.43 3.62
N GLY A 164 -24.72 -11.31 3.09
CA GLY A 164 -26.02 -11.24 2.42
C GLY A 164 -26.12 -12.22 1.23
N PHE A 165 -25.08 -12.32 0.40
CA PHE A 165 -25.04 -13.30 -0.70
C PHE A 165 -24.92 -14.76 -0.24
N LEU A 166 -24.40 -15.00 0.96
CA LEU A 166 -24.40 -16.33 1.59
C LEU A 166 -25.79 -16.74 2.14
N GLY A 167 -26.78 -15.85 2.08
CA GLY A 167 -28.12 -16.09 2.64
C GLY A 167 -28.21 -15.86 4.15
N MET A 168 -27.22 -15.19 4.75
CA MET A 168 -27.31 -14.77 6.15
C MET A 168 -28.34 -13.66 6.32
N PRO A 169 -29.00 -13.56 7.48
CA PRO A 169 -29.95 -12.48 7.74
C PRO A 169 -29.28 -11.13 7.56
N MET A 170 -29.88 -10.26 6.74
CA MET A 170 -29.33 -8.93 6.50
C MET A 170 -29.28 -8.15 7.81
N PRO A 171 -28.11 -7.61 8.20
CA PRO A 171 -28.01 -6.79 9.39
C PRO A 171 -28.89 -5.55 9.25
N PRO A 172 -29.38 -4.95 10.35
CA PRO A 172 -30.06 -3.68 10.29
C PRO A 172 -29.16 -2.61 9.66
N ALA A 173 -29.72 -1.72 8.86
CA ALA A 173 -28.95 -0.69 8.15
C ALA A 173 -28.16 0.23 9.11
N ILE A 174 -28.64 0.42 10.35
CA ILE A 174 -27.91 1.11 11.43
C ILE A 174 -26.60 0.37 11.76
N LEU A 175 -26.64 -0.96 11.89
CA LEU A 175 -25.46 -1.77 12.21
C LEU A 175 -24.45 -1.73 11.05
N THR A 176 -24.91 -1.81 9.80
CA THR A 176 -24.05 -1.68 8.61
C THR A 176 -23.39 -0.30 8.54
N THR A 177 -24.12 0.75 8.92
CA THR A 177 -23.60 2.13 8.99
C THR A 177 -22.52 2.26 10.06
N LEU A 178 -22.78 1.76 11.28
CA LEU A 178 -21.79 1.76 12.36
C LEU A 178 -20.56 0.93 12.01
N TYR A 179 -20.75 -0.21 11.35
CA TYR A 179 -19.65 -1.04 10.85
C TYR A 179 -18.82 -0.30 9.80
N THR A 180 -19.45 0.40 8.86
CA THR A 180 -18.77 1.20 7.83
C THR A 180 -17.92 2.30 8.47
N LEU A 181 -18.47 3.01 9.46
CA LEU A 181 -17.74 4.02 10.24
C LEU A 181 -16.59 3.41 11.03
N LEU A 182 -16.79 2.24 11.64
CA LEU A 182 -15.75 1.51 12.36
C LEU A 182 -14.59 1.16 11.42
N VAL A 183 -14.87 0.60 10.23
CA VAL A 183 -13.82 0.26 9.26
C VAL A 183 -13.10 1.53 8.77
N GLY A 184 -13.83 2.61 8.50
CA GLY A 184 -13.23 3.91 8.15
C GLY A 184 -12.30 4.42 9.26
N PHE A 185 -12.74 4.35 10.52
CA PHE A 185 -11.90 4.69 11.67
C PHE A 185 -10.64 3.80 11.75
N LEU A 186 -10.78 2.49 11.51
CA LEU A 186 -9.66 1.54 11.47
C LEU A 186 -8.64 1.86 10.36
N MET A 187 -9.08 2.40 9.21
CA MET A 187 -8.19 2.82 8.13
C MET A 187 -7.34 4.04 8.49
N VAL A 188 -7.91 5.02 9.19
CA VAL A 188 -7.18 6.22 9.63
C VAL A 188 -6.35 5.95 10.89
N SER A 189 -6.79 5.01 11.72
CA SER A 189 -6.17 4.71 12.99
C SER A 189 -4.71 4.27 12.85
N ARG A 190 -3.90 4.58 13.87
CA ARG A 190 -2.49 4.21 13.98
C ARG A 190 -2.30 2.75 14.40
N LEU A 191 -3.30 1.89 14.23
CA LEU A 191 -3.18 0.49 14.63
C LEU A 191 -2.13 -0.20 13.75
N PRO A 192 -1.08 -0.78 14.34
CA PRO A 192 -0.08 -1.52 13.63
C PRO A 192 -0.69 -2.84 13.15
N VAL A 193 -0.98 -2.92 11.86
CA VAL A 193 -1.45 -4.13 11.19
C VAL A 193 -0.22 -4.91 10.76
N PHE A 194 -0.21 -6.22 10.96
CA PHE A 194 0.88 -7.08 10.53
C PHE A 194 1.11 -6.92 9.02
N SER A 195 2.25 -6.33 8.63
CA SER A 195 2.63 -6.20 7.25
C SER A 195 3.31 -7.50 6.86
N GLY A 196 2.67 -8.30 6.02
CA GLY A 196 3.28 -9.51 5.43
C GLY A 196 4.62 -9.27 4.70
N LYS A 197 5.11 -8.02 4.62
CA LYS A 197 6.49 -7.69 4.24
C LYS A 197 7.54 -8.34 5.15
N ALA A 198 7.19 -8.71 6.39
CA ALA A 198 8.07 -9.38 7.34
C ALA A 198 8.30 -10.86 7.05
N VAL A 199 7.53 -11.48 6.15
CA VAL A 199 7.92 -12.80 5.66
C VAL A 199 8.85 -12.56 4.48
N ASN A 200 10.13 -12.46 4.79
CA ASN A 200 11.20 -12.75 3.84
C ASN A 200 11.11 -14.26 3.52
N MET A 201 9.97 -14.67 2.95
CA MET A 201 9.60 -16.04 2.61
C MET A 201 10.46 -16.38 1.39
N ARG A 202 11.74 -16.65 1.64
CA ARG A 202 12.56 -17.44 0.73
C ARG A 202 11.91 -18.81 0.76
N VAL A 203 10.93 -19.01 -0.11
CA VAL A 203 10.24 -20.29 -0.26
C VAL A 203 11.34 -21.30 -0.60
N PRO A 204 11.59 -22.29 0.27
CA PRO A 204 12.53 -23.37 -0.04
C PRO A 204 12.18 -23.96 -1.40
N ARG A 205 13.18 -24.31 -2.20
CA ARG A 205 12.97 -24.76 -3.59
C ARG A 205 12.02 -25.97 -3.67
N GLU A 206 12.01 -26.78 -2.61
CA GLU A 206 11.10 -27.93 -2.37
C GLU A 206 9.64 -27.55 -2.13
N LEU A 207 9.36 -26.36 -1.60
CA LEU A 207 8.00 -25.85 -1.37
C LEU A 207 7.43 -25.06 -2.55
N VAL A 208 8.22 -24.81 -3.60
CA VAL A 208 7.78 -24.05 -4.78
C VAL A 208 6.59 -24.73 -5.48
N LEU A 209 6.64 -26.06 -5.66
CA LEU A 209 5.54 -26.81 -6.28
C LEU A 209 4.26 -26.80 -5.40
N PRO A 210 4.31 -27.13 -4.09
CA PRO A 210 3.17 -26.95 -3.19
C PRO A 210 2.61 -25.52 -3.18
N VAL A 211 3.48 -24.51 -3.23
CA VAL A 211 3.05 -23.10 -3.29
C VAL A 211 2.31 -22.80 -4.59
N PHE A 212 2.80 -23.26 -5.74
CA PHE A 212 2.07 -23.09 -7.01
C PHE A 212 0.71 -23.77 -6.97
N VAL A 213 0.65 -25.02 -6.48
CA VAL A 213 -0.63 -25.73 -6.30
C VAL A 213 -1.55 -24.99 -5.35
N GLY A 214 -1.02 -24.45 -4.25
CA GLY A 214 -1.77 -23.64 -3.29
C GLY A 214 -2.32 -22.34 -3.89
N VAL A 215 -1.53 -21.64 -4.72
CA VAL A 215 -1.99 -20.43 -5.44
C VAL A 215 -3.08 -20.78 -6.44
N VAL A 216 -2.90 -21.84 -7.23
CA VAL A 216 -3.93 -22.28 -8.20
C VAL A 216 -5.20 -22.70 -7.47
N LEU A 217 -5.08 -23.44 -6.37
CA LEU A 217 -6.21 -23.83 -5.52
C LEU A 217 -6.92 -22.60 -4.95
N PHE A 218 -6.17 -21.62 -4.46
CA PHE A 218 -6.74 -20.37 -3.94
C PHE A 218 -7.50 -19.61 -5.02
N ILE A 219 -6.94 -19.46 -6.23
CA ILE A 219 -7.61 -18.81 -7.36
C ILE A 219 -8.86 -19.60 -7.76
N ALA A 220 -8.78 -20.93 -7.84
CA ALA A 220 -9.92 -21.79 -8.17
C ALA A 220 -11.04 -21.67 -7.13
N LEU A 221 -10.69 -21.61 -5.83
CA LEU A 221 -11.64 -21.38 -4.75
C LEU A 221 -12.23 -19.97 -4.79
N LEU A 222 -11.43 -18.95 -5.14
CA LEU A 222 -11.90 -17.58 -5.28
C LEU A 222 -12.90 -17.44 -6.42
N ILE A 223 -12.69 -18.16 -7.53
CA ILE A 223 -13.63 -18.16 -8.67
C ILE A 223 -14.86 -19.04 -8.39
N GLY A 224 -14.68 -20.20 -7.77
CA GLY A 224 -15.75 -21.16 -7.51
C GLY A 224 -16.64 -20.80 -6.33
N TYR A 225 -16.06 -20.19 -5.29
CA TYR A 225 -16.75 -19.81 -4.04
C TYR A 225 -16.35 -18.39 -3.59
N PRO A 226 -16.56 -17.36 -4.43
CA PRO A 226 -16.07 -16.00 -4.18
C PRO A 226 -16.53 -15.45 -2.84
N TRP A 227 -17.83 -15.59 -2.54
CA TRP A 227 -18.43 -15.04 -1.33
C TRP A 227 -17.90 -15.70 -0.05
N HIS A 228 -17.63 -17.01 -0.08
CA HIS A 228 -17.07 -17.74 1.05
C HIS A 228 -15.63 -17.31 1.31
N ILE A 229 -14.82 -17.24 0.26
CA ILE A 229 -13.41 -16.85 0.36
C ILE A 229 -13.26 -15.39 0.78
N LEU A 230 -14.02 -14.46 0.19
CA LEU A 230 -13.99 -13.05 0.57
C LEU A 230 -14.47 -12.83 2.01
N SER A 231 -15.54 -13.52 2.44
CA SER A 231 -15.99 -13.45 3.84
C SER A 231 -14.94 -14.00 4.80
N ALA A 232 -14.37 -15.17 4.49
CA ALA A 232 -13.32 -15.78 5.31
C ALA A 232 -12.09 -14.88 5.41
N LEU A 233 -11.63 -14.29 4.30
CA LEU A 233 -10.50 -13.37 4.28
C LEU A 233 -10.78 -12.12 5.13
N SER A 234 -11.95 -11.51 5.00
CA SER A 234 -12.34 -10.34 5.79
C SER A 234 -12.43 -10.66 7.29
N ILE A 235 -13.03 -11.80 7.67
CA ILE A 235 -13.11 -12.24 9.06
C ILE A 235 -11.73 -12.56 9.63
N MET A 236 -10.93 -13.36 8.92
CA MET A 236 -9.56 -13.69 9.31
C MET A 236 -8.72 -12.42 9.49
N TYR A 237 -8.87 -11.47 8.58
CA TYR A 237 -8.18 -10.19 8.67
C TYR A 237 -8.61 -9.40 9.92
N LEU A 238 -9.92 -9.27 10.19
CA LEU A 238 -10.42 -8.62 11.40
C LEU A 238 -9.92 -9.30 12.69
N LEU A 239 -9.85 -10.63 12.71
CA LEU A 239 -9.30 -11.40 13.83
C LEU A 239 -7.77 -11.22 13.98
N SER A 240 -7.07 -10.93 12.90
CA SER A 240 -5.62 -10.68 12.93
C SER A 240 -5.25 -9.30 13.49
N LEU A 241 -6.17 -8.32 13.44
CA LEU A 241 -5.95 -6.97 13.96
C LEU A 241 -5.55 -6.90 15.44
N PRO A 242 -6.26 -7.54 16.40
CA PRO A 242 -5.87 -7.53 17.80
C PRO A 242 -4.53 -8.23 18.06
N LEU A 243 -4.21 -9.27 17.27
CA LEU A 243 -2.93 -9.98 17.34
C LEU A 243 -1.77 -9.08 16.86
N GLY A 244 -1.98 -8.35 15.76
CA GLY A 244 -1.01 -7.37 15.25
C GLY A 244 -0.74 -6.26 16.25
N TRP A 245 -1.78 -5.72 16.88
CA TRP A 245 -1.64 -4.70 17.92
C TRP A 245 -0.86 -5.20 19.15
N LYS A 246 -1.16 -6.41 19.63
CA LYS A 246 -0.45 -7.02 20.75
C LYS A 246 1.02 -7.26 20.41
N SER A 247 1.30 -7.86 19.25
CA SER A 247 2.66 -8.14 18.79
C SER A 247 3.49 -6.86 18.64
N TYR A 248 2.90 -5.76 18.18
CA TYR A 248 3.60 -4.48 18.08
C TYR A 248 3.94 -3.91 19.45
N ARG A 249 2.99 -3.92 20.41
CA ARG A 249 3.25 -3.44 21.78
C ARG A 249 4.30 -4.29 22.49
N ASP A 250 4.32 -5.59 22.24
CA ASP A 250 5.31 -6.49 22.82
C ASP A 250 6.72 -6.21 22.26
N GLN A 251 6.85 -5.90 20.97
CA GLN A 251 8.12 -5.49 20.37
C GLN A 251 8.56 -4.09 20.79
N GLU A 252 7.63 -3.15 20.93
CA GLU A 252 7.90 -1.81 21.47
C GLU A 252 8.41 -1.89 22.92
N ARG A 253 7.79 -2.74 23.75
CA ARG A 253 8.25 -3.02 25.12
C ARG A 253 9.61 -3.68 25.15
N ALA A 254 9.88 -4.63 24.25
CA ALA A 254 11.18 -5.29 24.16
C ALA A 254 12.29 -4.31 23.76
N LEU A 255 12.02 -3.40 22.83
CA LEU A 255 12.97 -2.36 22.44
C LEU A 255 13.20 -1.34 23.56
N ALA A 256 12.14 -0.90 24.24
CA ALA A 256 12.24 -0.03 25.40
C ALA A 256 13.06 -0.68 26.54
N ALA A 257 12.87 -1.98 26.78
CA ALA A 257 13.64 -2.74 27.76
C ALA A 257 15.14 -2.86 27.38
N GLN A 258 15.46 -3.00 26.09
CA GLN A 258 16.84 -3.02 25.60
C GLN A 258 17.52 -1.64 25.70
N SER A 259 16.78 -0.54 25.54
CA SER A 259 17.30 0.81 25.72
C SER A 259 17.54 1.22 27.18
N VAL A 260 17.03 0.44 28.15
CA VAL A 260 17.13 0.73 29.60
C VAL A 260 18.22 -0.10 30.29
N VAL A 261 18.97 -0.96 29.58
CA VAL A 261 20.15 -1.61 30.15
C VAL A 261 21.18 -0.53 30.49
N PRO A 262 21.56 -0.34 31.77
CA PRO A 262 22.53 0.68 32.14
C PRO A 262 23.86 0.39 31.45
N VAL A 263 24.46 1.42 30.85
CA VAL A 263 25.87 1.36 30.46
C VAL A 263 26.66 1.12 31.74
N ASP A 264 27.21 -0.08 31.88
CA ASP A 264 28.08 -0.46 32.98
C ASP A 264 29.29 0.52 32.98
N PRO A 265 29.54 1.30 34.04
CA PRO A 265 30.60 2.32 34.03
C PRO A 265 32.03 1.73 34.02
N ALA A 266 32.18 0.42 33.99
CA ALA A 266 33.46 -0.26 34.19
C ALA A 266 33.89 -1.06 32.96
N ALA A 267 34.38 -0.37 31.93
CA ALA A 267 35.28 -0.96 30.95
C ALA A 267 36.44 0.01 30.67
N PRO A 268 37.68 -0.31 31.08
CA PRO A 268 38.83 0.58 30.85
C PRO A 268 39.13 0.66 29.35
N HIS A 269 39.39 1.89 28.89
CA HIS A 269 39.80 2.20 27.52
C HIS A 269 40.94 1.29 27.05
N ALA A 270 40.62 0.31 26.20
CA ALA A 270 41.63 -0.43 25.45
C ALA A 270 42.12 0.47 24.31
N SER A 271 43.32 1.01 24.49
CA SER A 271 44.09 1.80 23.53
C SER A 271 44.18 1.11 22.16
N THR A 272 43.86 1.85 21.10
CA THR A 272 44.05 1.48 19.70
C THR A 272 45.52 1.13 19.41
N PRO A 273 45.84 0.07 18.63
CA PRO A 273 47.21 -0.21 18.24
C PRO A 273 47.74 0.86 17.26
N TYR A 274 48.92 1.39 17.56
CA TYR A 274 49.73 2.26 16.72
C TYR A 274 50.15 1.54 15.42
N THR A 275 49.83 2.11 14.26
CA THR A 275 50.34 1.68 12.94
C THR A 275 51.49 2.61 12.55
N PRO A 276 52.73 2.14 12.32
CA PRO A 276 53.82 3.00 11.90
C PRO A 276 53.62 3.49 10.46
N GLY A 277 53.81 4.80 10.25
CA GLY A 277 53.64 5.48 8.97
C GLY A 277 54.65 5.07 7.90
N ALA A 278 54.19 5.07 6.65
CA ALA A 278 55.03 4.99 5.46
C ALA A 278 55.86 6.29 5.30
N PRO A 279 57.10 6.23 4.78
CA PRO A 279 57.92 7.42 4.61
C PRO A 279 57.40 8.29 3.46
N GLU A 280 57.11 9.55 3.80
CA GLU A 280 56.73 10.64 2.91
C GLU A 280 57.98 11.11 2.14
N ILE A 281 57.98 10.91 0.81
CA ILE A 281 59.06 11.35 -0.08
C ILE A 281 58.91 12.86 -0.31
N ALA A 282 59.91 13.61 0.11
CA ALA A 282 60.00 15.07 -0.05
C ALA A 282 60.05 15.50 -1.54
N PRO A 283 59.52 16.68 -1.92
CA PRO A 283 59.55 17.16 -3.30
C PRO A 283 60.96 17.65 -3.70
N ASP A 284 61.47 17.13 -4.82
CA ASP A 284 62.73 17.53 -5.48
C ASP A 284 62.66 18.98 -5.97
N ASP A 285 63.56 19.80 -5.42
CA ASP A 285 63.71 21.23 -5.63
C ASP A 285 64.62 21.46 -6.84
N ARG A 286 64.05 21.72 -8.04
CA ARG A 286 64.83 22.09 -9.24
C ARG A 286 64.66 23.56 -9.60
N PRO A 287 65.76 24.33 -9.67
CA PRO A 287 65.70 25.76 -9.94
C PRO A 287 65.56 26.10 -11.43
N ALA A 288 64.87 27.21 -11.67
CA ALA A 288 64.66 27.84 -12.97
C ALA A 288 65.94 28.46 -13.57
N ARG A 289 66.18 28.23 -14.86
CA ARG A 289 66.96 29.08 -15.80
C ARG A 289 66.35 28.91 -17.20
N LEU A 290 65.74 29.95 -17.78
CA LEU A 290 66.35 30.94 -18.71
C LEU A 290 66.91 30.30 -20.00
N ASN A 291 66.04 30.18 -21.02
CA ASN A 291 66.13 30.81 -22.35
C ASN A 291 65.00 30.33 -23.25
#